data_AF-A0A9X4QSE8-F1
#
_entry.id   AF-A0A9X4QSE8-F1
#
_cell.length_a   1.000
_cell.length_b   1.000
_cell.length_c   1.000
_cell.angle_alpha   90.00
_cell.angle_beta   90.00
_cell.angle_gamma   90.00
#
_symmetry.space_group_name_H-M   'P 1'
#
loop_
_entity.id
_entity.type
_entity.pdbx_description
1 polymer ?
#
loop_
_entity_poly.entity_id
_entity_poly.type
_entity_poly.pdbx_seq_one_letter_code
_entity_poly.pdbx_strand_id
1 'polypeptide(L)' 'MERAGELLRKGHYTVGEVARSVGYRDALLFSKMFKKLKGVPPKQYR' A
#
# COMPACT_ATOMS: atom_id res chain seq x y z
N MET A 1 0.51 -0.46 -8.57
CA MET A 1 -0.43 -0.63 -7.43
C MET A 1 -0.84 -2.07 -7.18
N GLU A 2 -0.85 -2.92 -8.20
CA GLU A 2 -1.19 -4.34 -8.06
C GLU A 2 -0.23 -5.08 -7.11
N ARG A 3 1.07 -4.94 -7.35
CA ARG A 3 2.14 -5.47 -6.48
C ARG A 3 2.04 -5.01 -5.02
N ALA A 4 1.65 -3.76 -4.80
CA ALA A 4 1.40 -3.24 -3.45
C ALA A 4 0.22 -3.94 -2.77
N GLY A 5 -0.86 -4.19 -3.53
CA GLY A 5 -2.02 -4.94 -3.03
C GLY A 5 -1.67 -6.39 -2.69
N GLU A 6 -0.85 -7.05 -3.50
CA GLU A 6 -0.34 -8.40 -3.21
C GLU A 6 0.53 -8.45 -1.95
N LEU A 7 1.43 -7.48 -1.78
CA LEU A 7 2.29 -7.40 -0.59
C LEU A 7 1.48 -7.13 0.69
N LEU A 8 0.45 -6.28 0.61
CA LEU A 8 -0.48 -6.04 1.71
C LEU A 8 -1.30 -7.29 2.04
N ARG A 9 -1.80 -8.01 1.03
CA ARG A 9 -2.54 -9.27 1.19
C ARG A 9 -1.69 -10.39 1.78
N LYS A 10 -0.41 -10.45 1.42
CA LYS A 10 0.52 -11.41 2.04
C LYS A 10 0.69 -11.14 3.54
N GLY A 11 0.48 -9.90 4.02
CA GLY A 11 0.57 -9.56 5.43
C GLY A 11 1.99 -9.53 6.01
N HIS A 12 3.00 -9.85 5.22
CA HIS A 12 4.41 -9.88 5.64
C HIS A 12 5.06 -8.50 5.75
N TYR A 13 4.43 -7.46 5.17
CA TYR A 13 4.99 -6.12 5.11
C TYR A 13 4.03 -5.08 5.67
N THR A 14 4.57 -4.11 6.39
CA THR A 14 3.80 -2.95 6.83
C THR A 14 3.48 -2.03 5.65
N VAL A 15 2.42 -1.21 5.77
CA VAL A 15 2.03 -0.23 4.74
C VAL A 15 3.21 0.66 4.33
N GLY A 16 4.10 1.02 5.27
CA GLY A 16 5.29 1.82 5.00
C GLY A 16 6.41 1.07 4.28
N GLU A 17 6.54 -0.24 4.49
CA GLU A 17 7.47 -1.08 3.71
C GLU A 17 6.95 -1.32 2.30
N VAL A 18 5.64 -1.59 2.16
CA VAL A 18 5.00 -1.71 0.85
C VAL A 18 5.14 -0.42 0.06
N ALA A 19 4.89 0.74 0.69
CA ALA A 19 5.09 2.04 0.08
C ALA A 19 6.53 2.20 -0.44
N ARG A 20 7.54 1.93 0.39
CA ARG A 20 8.95 1.99 -0.03
C ARG A 20 9.26 1.02 -1.16
N SER A 21 8.73 -0.20 -1.09
CA SER A 21 8.92 -1.24 -2.10
C SER A 21 8.30 -0.90 -3.46
N VAL A 22 7.25 -0.07 -3.50
CA VAL A 22 6.63 0.39 -4.75
C VAL A 22 7.08 1.79 -5.18
N GLY A 23 8.14 2.34 -4.57
CA GLY A 23 8.76 3.61 -4.95
C GLY A 23 8.20 4.85 -4.24
N TYR A 24 7.34 4.67 -3.23
CA TYR A 24 6.85 5.77 -2.39
C TYR A 24 7.72 5.94 -1.16
N ARG A 25 8.36 7.10 -1.03
CA ARG A 25 9.10 7.48 0.19
C ARG A 25 8.16 7.69 1.38
N ASP A 26 6.95 8.17 1.10
CA ASP A 26 5.99 8.54 2.13
C ASP A 26 4.78 7.59 2.13
N ALA A 27 4.55 6.94 3.27
CA ALA A 27 3.46 5.98 3.45
C ALA A 27 2.08 6.64 3.43
N LEU A 28 1.97 7.91 3.83
CA LEU A 28 0.71 8.65 3.79
C LEU A 28 0.32 8.97 2.35
N LEU A 29 1.29 9.37 1.52
CA LEU A 29 1.09 9.61 0.10
C LEU A 29 0.66 8.33 -0.62
N PHE A 30 1.35 7.22 -0.34
CA PHE A 30 0.97 5.90 -0.82
C PHE A 30 -0.46 5.55 -0.39
N SER A 31 -0.83 5.76 0.88
CA SER A 31 -2.16 5.44 1.40
C SER A 31 -3.27 6.21 0.70
N LYS A 32 -3.07 7.51 0.43
CA LYS A 32 -3.98 8.33 -0.38
C LYS A 32 -4.11 7.80 -1.80
N MET A 33 -2.99 7.52 -2.47
CA MET A 33 -2.99 7.02 -3.85
C MET A 33 -3.57 5.60 -3.95
N PHE A 34 -3.29 4.75 -2.98
CA PHE A 34 -3.80 3.38 -2.91
C PHE A 34 -5.31 3.39 -2.73
N LYS A 35 -5.82 4.20 -1.80
CA LYS A 35 -7.27 4.41 -1.65
C LYS A 35 -7.90 4.95 -2.93
N LYS A 36 -7.26 5.91 -3.61
CA LYS A 36 -7.78 6.48 -4.87
C LYS A 36 -7.83 5.45 -6.00
N LEU A 37 -6.87 4.52 -6.07
CA LEU A 37 -6.76 3.52 -7.14
C LEU A 37 -7.51 2.22 -6.85
N LYS A 38 -7.59 1.78 -5.58
CA LYS A 38 -8.25 0.53 -5.16
C LYS A 38 -9.61 0.75 -4.48
N GLY A 39 -10.00 2.00 -4.23
CA GLY A 39 -11.23 2.37 -3.53
C GLY A 39 -11.16 2.23 -2.01
N VAL A 40 -10.22 1.42 -1.49
CA VAL A 40 -10.08 1.12 -0.07
C VAL A 40 -8.66 1.45 0.42
N PRO A 41 -8.49 1.93 1.66
CA PRO A 41 -7.18 2.24 2.20
C PRO A 41 -6.34 0.98 2.41
N PRO A 42 -5.01 1.06 2.26
CA PRO A 42 -4.12 -0.10 2.37
C PRO A 42 -4.17 -0.78 3.75
N LYS A 43 -4.51 -0.02 4.80
CA LYS A 43 -4.72 -0.55 6.16
C LYS A 43 -5.95 -1.46 6.27
N GLN A 44 -6.95 -1.25 5.42
CA GLN A 44 -8.17 -2.08 5.35
C GLN A 44 -8.03 -3.21 4.32
N TYR A 45 -7.03 -3.12 3.44
CA TYR A 45 -6.69 -4.17 2.46
C TYR A 45 -5.71 -5.22 3.02
N ARG A 46 -5.08 -4.91 4.16
CA ARG A 46 -4.25 -5.83 4.93
C ARG A 46 -5.10 -6.74 5.80
#